data_AF-A0A7V3FTS8-F1
#
_entry.id   AF-A0A7V3FTS8-F1
#
_cell.length_a   1.000
_cell.length_b   1.000
_cell.length_c   1.000
_cell.angle_alpha   90.00
_cell.angle_beta   90.00
_cell.angle_gamma   90.00
#
_symmetry.space_group_name_H-M   'P 1'
#
loop_
_entity.id
_entity.type
_entity.pdbx_description
1 polymer ?
#
loop_
_entity_poly.entity_id
_entity_poly.type
_entity_poly.pdbx_seq_one_letter_code
_entity_poly.pdbx_strand_id
1 'polypeptide(L)'
;MKRLLLAADAFLFAAAFSITGSVALIVINQLTGALDQDTTEATLGALAIQGGSLLLSLLAVGGGAVLAWRLHGRQLTSPVAVFMVFGILIGTPVAFGLFGGLAVLMSLIPLGDGPPWIAIGVLAAAVMALLAMPMVDAVRDARGPKAHARLDMLRWIALAVIIAIGVVALPLVGAIQGSEMGEAGIFMVPFSLAGAMAVLGGDLYCSWIDKRETKAVGTA
;
A
#
# COMPACT_ATOMS: atom_id res chain seq x y z
N MET A 1 6.05 18.91 -6.39
CA MET A 1 4.63 18.57 -6.19
C MET A 1 4.20 17.30 -6.94
N LYS A 2 4.39 17.19 -8.27
CA LYS A 2 4.00 16.00 -9.06
C LYS A 2 4.50 14.64 -8.50
N ARG A 3 5.73 14.61 -7.95
CA ARG A 3 6.33 13.40 -7.35
C ARG A 3 5.58 12.90 -6.11
N LEU A 4 5.14 13.83 -5.25
CA LEU A 4 4.42 13.49 -4.02
C LEU A 4 3.04 12.94 -4.33
N LEU A 5 2.33 13.53 -5.30
CA LEU A 5 1.03 13.03 -5.75
C LEU A 5 1.14 11.62 -6.31
N LEU A 6 2.13 11.38 -7.16
CA LEU A 6 2.38 10.06 -7.73
C LEU A 6 2.71 9.01 -6.63
N ALA A 7 3.53 9.35 -5.64
CA ALA A 7 3.84 8.46 -4.53
C ALA A 7 2.61 8.21 -3.64
N ALA A 8 1.78 9.23 -3.39
CA ALA A 8 0.55 9.09 -2.61
C ALA A 8 -0.50 8.24 -3.34
N ASP A 9 -0.61 8.34 -4.66
CA ASP A 9 -1.47 7.47 -5.46
C ASP A 9 -0.99 6.01 -5.44
N ALA A 10 0.34 5.80 -5.54
CA ALA A 10 0.92 4.47 -5.40
C ALA A 10 0.66 3.86 -4.03
N PHE A 11 0.78 4.66 -2.96
CA PHE A 11 0.39 4.28 -1.61
C PHE A 11 -1.08 3.86 -1.56
N LEU A 12 -1.98 4.70 -2.07
CA LEU A 12 -3.42 4.47 -2.04
C LEU A 12 -3.83 3.19 -2.80
N PHE A 13 -3.27 2.96 -3.99
CA PHE A 13 -3.58 1.76 -4.77
C PHE A 13 -2.97 0.50 -4.16
N ALA A 14 -1.75 0.59 -3.63
CA ALA A 14 -1.12 -0.53 -2.94
C ALA A 14 -1.89 -0.90 -1.65
N ALA A 15 -2.42 0.08 -0.92
CA ALA A 15 -3.31 -0.14 0.23
C ALA A 15 -4.56 -0.90 -0.17
N ALA A 16 -5.26 -0.43 -1.21
CA ALA A 16 -6.48 -1.05 -1.71
C ALA A 16 -6.24 -2.49 -2.22
N PHE A 17 -5.13 -2.73 -2.92
CA PHE A 17 -4.77 -4.09 -3.37
C PHE A 17 -4.35 -4.99 -2.23
N SER A 18 -3.56 -4.49 -1.28
CA SER A 18 -3.12 -5.25 -0.11
C SER A 18 -4.33 -5.72 0.69
N ILE A 19 -5.25 -4.81 1.00
CA ILE A 19 -6.40 -5.16 1.84
C ILE A 19 -7.40 -6.08 1.13
N THR A 20 -7.65 -5.84 -0.16
CA THR A 20 -8.51 -6.72 -0.98
C THR A 20 -7.89 -8.11 -1.10
N GLY A 21 -6.58 -8.18 -1.32
CA GLY A 21 -5.82 -9.42 -1.39
C GLY A 21 -5.86 -10.20 -0.08
N SER A 22 -5.67 -9.52 1.05
CA SER A 22 -5.78 -10.12 2.38
C SER A 22 -7.17 -10.72 2.63
N VAL A 23 -8.24 -9.97 2.32
CA VAL A 23 -9.62 -10.49 2.44
C VAL A 23 -9.86 -11.67 1.51
N ALA A 24 -9.43 -11.59 0.25
CA ALA A 24 -9.57 -12.69 -0.68
C ALA A 24 -8.86 -13.96 -0.18
N LEU A 25 -7.65 -13.82 0.37
CA LEU A 25 -6.91 -14.94 0.94
C LEU A 25 -7.63 -15.54 2.17
N ILE A 26 -8.17 -14.69 3.05
CA ILE A 26 -8.98 -15.13 4.20
C ILE A 26 -10.20 -15.92 3.72
N VAL A 27 -10.95 -15.40 2.74
CA VAL A 27 -12.14 -16.07 2.19
C VAL A 27 -11.78 -17.39 1.52
N ILE A 28 -10.73 -17.42 0.70
CA ILE A 28 -10.25 -18.66 0.06
C ILE A 28 -9.94 -19.70 1.12
N ASN A 29 -9.21 -19.32 2.16
CA ASN A 29 -8.82 -20.21 3.23
C ASN A 29 -10.03 -20.76 4.02
N GLN A 30 -11.03 -19.93 4.29
CA GLN A 30 -12.28 -20.36 4.92
C GLN A 30 -13.06 -21.34 4.04
N LEU A 31 -13.06 -21.13 2.72
CA LEU A 31 -13.77 -22.00 1.77
C LEU A 31 -13.07 -23.32 1.53
N THR A 32 -11.73 -23.35 1.59
CA THR A 32 -10.95 -24.56 1.32
C THR A 32 -10.64 -25.39 2.56
N GLY A 33 -10.87 -24.85 3.76
CA GLY A 33 -10.49 -25.51 5.01
C GLY A 33 -8.97 -25.69 5.16
N ALA A 34 -8.17 -24.94 4.40
CA ALA A 34 -6.72 -25.18 4.26
C ALA A 34 -5.90 -24.92 5.54
N LEU A 35 -6.52 -24.38 6.61
CA LEU A 35 -5.94 -24.27 7.95
C LEU A 35 -6.38 -25.36 8.93
N ASP A 36 -7.15 -26.37 8.51
CA ASP A 36 -7.45 -27.51 9.37
C ASP A 36 -6.17 -28.35 9.53
N GLN A 37 -5.43 -28.09 10.60
CA GLN A 37 -4.03 -28.53 10.80
C GLN A 37 -3.88 -30.03 11.04
N ASP A 38 -4.98 -30.79 11.12
CA ASP A 38 -4.98 -32.19 11.54
C ASP A 38 -4.66 -33.21 10.43
N THR A 39 -4.26 -32.78 9.22
CA THR A 39 -3.96 -33.70 8.11
C THR A 39 -2.63 -33.40 7.40
N THR A 40 -2.01 -34.41 6.80
CA THR A 40 -0.79 -34.26 5.97
C THR A 40 -1.00 -33.34 4.77
N GLU A 41 -2.26 -33.13 4.34
CA GLU A 41 -2.68 -32.14 3.33
C GLU A 41 -2.46 -30.69 3.81
N ALA A 42 -2.31 -30.47 5.11
CA ALA A 42 -1.97 -29.17 5.70
C ALA A 42 -0.62 -28.63 5.22
N THR A 43 0.31 -29.48 4.76
CA THR A 43 1.62 -29.02 4.28
C THR A 43 1.54 -28.33 2.91
N LEU A 44 0.78 -28.90 1.98
CA LEU A 44 0.53 -28.31 0.66
C LEU A 44 -0.39 -27.08 0.77
N GLY A 45 -1.40 -27.16 1.66
CA GLY A 45 -2.26 -26.03 2.01
C GLY A 45 -1.48 -24.85 2.59
N ALA A 46 -0.58 -25.11 3.55
CA ALA A 46 0.27 -24.08 4.15
C ALA A 46 1.23 -23.44 3.14
N LEU A 47 1.84 -24.24 2.24
CA LEU A 47 2.72 -23.70 1.19
C LEU A 47 1.93 -22.84 0.19
N ALA A 48 0.71 -23.25 -0.16
CA ALA A 48 -0.17 -22.47 -1.03
C ALA A 48 -0.63 -21.16 -0.37
N ILE A 49 -0.90 -21.16 0.93
CA ILE A 49 -1.27 -19.95 1.68
C ILE A 49 -0.06 -19.00 1.82
N GLN A 50 1.13 -19.52 2.17
CA GLN A 50 2.33 -18.69 2.30
C GLN A 50 2.83 -18.18 0.93
N GLY A 51 2.83 -19.03 -0.08
CA GLY A 51 3.15 -18.64 -1.46
C GLY A 51 2.13 -17.64 -2.01
N GLY A 52 0.84 -17.86 -1.74
CA GLY A 52 -0.24 -16.97 -2.12
C GLY A 52 -0.15 -15.61 -1.43
N SER A 53 0.15 -15.57 -0.13
CA SER A 53 0.31 -14.30 0.60
C SER A 53 1.53 -13.51 0.13
N LEU A 54 2.65 -14.17 -0.17
CA LEU A 54 3.82 -13.53 -0.76
C LEU A 54 3.50 -12.95 -2.14
N LEU A 55 2.87 -13.75 -3.01
CA LEU A 55 2.48 -13.32 -4.35
C LEU A 55 1.52 -12.11 -4.27
N LEU A 56 0.50 -12.17 -3.41
CA LEU A 56 -0.44 -11.08 -3.20
C LEU A 56 0.25 -9.82 -2.68
N SER A 57 1.22 -9.97 -1.77
CA SER A 57 1.99 -8.84 -1.25
C SER A 57 2.81 -8.18 -2.36
N LEU A 58 3.48 -8.97 -3.20
CA LEU A 58 4.22 -8.46 -4.36
C LEU A 58 3.29 -7.79 -5.38
N LEU A 59 2.12 -8.38 -5.63
CA LEU A 59 1.11 -7.80 -6.51
C LEU A 59 0.49 -6.53 -5.95
N ALA A 60 0.30 -6.42 -4.64
CA ALA A 60 -0.20 -5.22 -4.00
C ALA A 60 0.79 -4.07 -4.15
N VAL A 61 2.05 -4.31 -3.76
CA VAL A 61 3.13 -3.33 -3.82
C VAL A 61 3.43 -2.94 -5.27
N GLY A 62 3.75 -3.93 -6.11
CA GLY A 62 4.13 -3.73 -7.49
C GLY A 62 2.97 -3.27 -8.36
N GLY A 63 1.79 -3.87 -8.20
CA GLY A 63 0.59 -3.51 -8.95
C GLY A 63 0.10 -2.10 -8.64
N GLY A 64 0.08 -1.70 -7.37
CA GLY A 64 -0.29 -0.34 -6.97
C GLY A 64 0.68 0.70 -7.54
N ALA A 65 1.98 0.42 -7.47
CA ALA A 65 3.03 1.27 -8.02
C ALA A 65 2.95 1.39 -9.56
N VAL A 66 2.80 0.28 -10.27
CA VAL A 66 2.67 0.25 -11.73
C VAL A 66 1.39 0.94 -12.18
N LEU A 67 0.27 0.73 -11.48
CA LEU A 67 -1.00 1.39 -11.79
C LEU A 67 -0.88 2.91 -11.65
N ALA A 68 -0.32 3.39 -10.52
CA ALA A 68 -0.07 4.82 -10.32
C ALA A 68 0.83 5.39 -11.43
N TRP A 69 1.93 4.71 -11.75
CA TRP A 69 2.86 5.13 -12.80
C TRP A 69 2.16 5.34 -14.16
N ARG A 70 1.34 4.36 -14.56
CA ARG A 70 0.61 4.38 -15.83
C ARG A 70 -0.49 5.44 -15.86
N LEU A 71 -1.21 5.64 -14.76
CA LEU A 71 -2.28 6.66 -14.68
C LEU A 71 -1.73 8.09 -14.75
N HIS A 72 -0.49 8.30 -14.34
CA HIS A 72 0.24 9.56 -14.53
C HIS A 72 0.84 9.72 -15.94
N GLY A 73 0.45 8.85 -16.89
CA GLY A 73 0.89 8.93 -18.29
C GLY A 73 2.35 8.56 -18.51
N ARG A 74 3.01 7.92 -17.54
CA ARG A 74 4.43 7.58 -17.63
C ARG A 74 4.63 6.21 -18.28
N GLN A 75 5.66 6.10 -19.12
CA GLN A 75 6.04 4.83 -19.75
C GLN A 75 6.85 3.97 -18.78
N LEU A 76 6.55 2.68 -18.72
CA LEU A 76 7.30 1.73 -17.91
C LEU A 76 8.37 1.08 -18.79
N THR A 77 9.57 1.66 -18.78
CA THR A 77 10.75 1.09 -19.45
C THR A 77 11.44 0.10 -18.52
N SER A 78 12.25 -0.82 -19.06
CA SER A 78 12.99 -1.78 -18.24
C SER A 78 13.88 -1.12 -17.17
N PRO A 79 14.61 -0.03 -17.47
CA PRO A 79 15.37 0.68 -16.43
C PRO A 79 14.49 1.26 -15.33
N VAL A 80 13.33 1.84 -15.66
CA VAL A 80 12.38 2.35 -14.67
C VAL A 80 11.89 1.20 -13.78
N ALA A 81 11.51 0.07 -14.38
CA ALA A 81 11.06 -1.10 -13.62
C ALA A 81 12.14 -1.62 -12.65
N VAL A 82 13.41 -1.68 -13.07
CA VAL A 82 14.54 -2.06 -12.21
C VAL A 82 14.68 -1.10 -11.02
N PHE A 83 14.60 0.21 -11.26
CA PHE A 83 14.67 1.21 -10.19
C PHE A 83 13.44 1.17 -9.28
N MET A 84 12.26 0.81 -9.80
CA MET A 84 11.09 0.54 -8.96
C MET A 84 11.31 -0.66 -8.05
N VAL A 85 11.90 -1.75 -8.57
CA VAL A 85 12.27 -2.91 -7.75
C VAL A 85 13.26 -2.52 -6.65
N PHE A 86 14.29 -1.73 -6.95
CA PHE A 86 15.19 -1.19 -5.91
C PHE A 86 14.44 -0.34 -4.88
N GLY A 87 13.49 0.47 -5.33
CA GLY A 87 12.60 1.23 -4.45
C GLY A 87 11.80 0.32 -3.50
N ILE A 88 11.32 -0.83 -3.97
CA ILE A 88 10.66 -1.85 -3.13
C ILE A 88 11.64 -2.50 -2.16
N LEU A 89 12.80 -2.94 -2.65
CA LEU A 89 13.81 -3.65 -1.84
C LEU A 89 14.33 -2.79 -0.68
N ILE A 90 14.47 -1.48 -0.87
CA ILE A 90 14.86 -0.52 0.17
C ILE A 90 13.64 -0.07 0.97
N GLY A 91 12.53 0.20 0.29
CA GLY A 91 11.31 0.74 0.90
C GLY A 91 10.64 -0.23 1.87
N THR A 92 10.69 -1.53 1.60
CA THR A 92 10.09 -2.56 2.46
C THR A 92 10.73 -2.61 3.85
N PRO A 93 12.05 -2.81 4.02
CA PRO A 93 12.66 -2.82 5.34
C PRO A 93 12.52 -1.46 6.05
N VAL A 94 12.55 -0.34 5.32
CA VAL A 94 12.27 0.99 5.90
C VAL A 94 10.83 1.06 6.42
N ALA A 95 9.86 0.60 5.64
CA ALA A 95 8.46 0.65 6.00
C ALA A 95 8.15 -0.22 7.23
N PHE A 96 8.63 -1.47 7.24
CA PHE A 96 8.49 -2.37 8.37
C PHE A 96 9.28 -1.89 9.59
N GLY A 97 10.47 -1.29 9.40
CA GLY A 97 11.24 -0.69 10.47
C GLY A 97 10.54 0.49 11.13
N LEU A 98 9.95 1.39 10.34
CA LEU A 98 9.15 2.51 10.85
C LEU A 98 7.89 2.02 11.55
N PHE A 99 7.20 1.04 10.97
CA PHE A 99 6.00 0.45 11.55
C PHE A 99 6.30 -0.26 12.88
N GLY A 100 7.34 -1.10 12.92
CA GLY A 100 7.80 -1.76 14.14
C GLY A 100 8.33 -0.79 15.19
N GLY A 101 9.05 0.25 14.77
CA GLY A 101 9.51 1.33 15.65
C GLY A 101 8.35 2.10 16.28
N LEU A 102 7.27 2.35 15.53
CA LEU A 102 6.05 2.93 16.06
C LEU A 102 5.38 2.00 17.08
N ALA A 103 5.31 0.70 16.78
CA ALA A 103 4.76 -0.29 17.72
C ALA A 103 5.56 -0.33 19.04
N VAL A 104 6.90 -0.31 18.97
CA VAL A 104 7.78 -0.24 20.14
C VAL A 104 7.61 1.07 20.89
N LEU A 105 7.56 2.21 20.21
CA LEU A 105 7.37 3.51 20.89
C LEU A 105 6.05 3.53 21.68
N MET A 106 5.03 2.88 21.16
CA MET A 106 3.69 2.87 21.75
C MET A 106 3.57 1.89 22.91
N SER A 107 4.35 0.80 22.92
CA SER A 107 4.41 -0.10 24.08
C SER A 107 5.08 0.55 25.31
N LEU A 108 5.80 1.65 25.12
CA LEU A 108 6.38 2.44 26.21
C LEU A 108 5.37 3.38 26.90
N ILE A 109 4.17 3.54 26.34
CA ILE A 109 3.12 4.39 26.91
C ILE A 109 2.22 3.49 27.78
N PRO A 110 2.12 3.73 29.11
CA PRO A 110 1.31 2.90 29.99
C PRO A 110 -0.20 3.20 29.77
N LEU A 111 -0.80 2.50 28.81
CA LEU A 111 -2.20 2.71 28.38
C LEU A 111 -3.18 1.66 28.95
N GLY A 112 -2.72 0.77 29.84
CA GLY A 112 -3.49 -0.38 30.31
C GLY A 112 -3.54 -1.52 29.30
N ASP A 113 -4.27 -2.60 29.61
CA ASP A 113 -4.33 -3.84 28.82
C ASP A 113 -5.15 -3.74 27.52
N GLY A 114 -5.27 -2.55 26.94
CA GLY A 114 -6.03 -2.29 25.72
C GLY A 114 -5.18 -2.42 24.44
N PRO A 115 -5.82 -2.66 23.27
CA PRO A 115 -5.15 -2.53 21.97
C PRO A 115 -4.47 -1.17 21.83
N PRO A 116 -3.39 -1.04 21.04
CA PRO A 116 -2.60 0.18 20.95
C PRO A 116 -3.31 1.29 20.13
N TRP A 117 -4.50 1.73 20.56
CA TRP A 117 -5.36 2.68 19.86
C TRP A 117 -4.68 4.02 19.56
N ILE A 118 -3.74 4.44 20.42
CA ILE A 118 -2.94 5.65 20.15
C ILE A 118 -2.00 5.44 18.96
N ALA A 119 -1.36 4.28 18.85
CA ALA A 119 -0.53 3.93 17.69
C ALA A 119 -1.34 3.97 16.40
N ILE A 120 -2.54 3.37 16.45
CA ILE A 120 -3.50 3.35 15.35
C ILE A 120 -3.90 4.78 14.98
N GLY A 121 -4.21 5.62 15.97
CA GLY A 121 -4.57 7.03 15.74
C GLY A 121 -3.45 7.85 15.12
N VAL A 122 -2.20 7.70 15.59
CA VAL A 122 -1.02 8.36 15.02
C VAL A 122 -0.78 7.91 13.58
N LEU A 123 -0.86 6.60 13.32
CA LEU A 123 -0.69 6.06 11.98
C LEU A 123 -1.79 6.54 11.04
N ALA A 124 -3.05 6.53 11.49
CA ALA A 124 -4.18 7.05 10.73
C ALA A 124 -3.98 8.53 10.39
N ALA A 125 -3.54 9.36 11.34
CA ALA A 125 -3.25 10.76 11.09
C ALA A 125 -2.14 10.95 10.04
N ALA A 126 -1.06 10.15 10.12
CA ALA A 126 0.03 10.18 9.13
C ALA A 126 -0.44 9.78 7.74
N VAL A 127 -1.25 8.72 7.63
CA VAL A 127 -1.85 8.28 6.35
C VAL A 127 -2.79 9.35 5.79
N MET A 128 -3.64 9.94 6.64
CA MET A 128 -4.53 11.02 6.23
C MET A 128 -3.76 12.24 5.74
N ALA A 129 -2.66 12.61 6.40
CA ALA A 129 -1.79 13.70 5.96
C ALA A 129 -1.16 13.42 4.58
N LEU A 130 -0.71 12.18 4.34
CA LEU A 130 -0.16 11.75 3.06
C LEU A 130 -1.22 11.78 1.94
N LEU A 131 -2.43 11.31 2.24
CA LEU A 131 -3.54 11.19 1.28
C LEU A 131 -4.33 12.49 1.09
N ALA A 132 -4.18 13.48 1.96
CA ALA A 132 -4.94 14.72 1.89
C ALA A 132 -4.79 15.43 0.53
N MET A 133 -3.55 15.56 0.02
CA MET A 133 -3.31 16.24 -1.25
C MET A 133 -3.98 15.57 -2.46
N PRO A 134 -3.77 14.27 -2.76
CA PRO A 134 -4.42 13.64 -3.91
C PRO A 134 -5.95 13.62 -3.78
N MET A 135 -6.50 13.54 -2.57
CA MET A 135 -7.95 13.59 -2.37
C MET A 135 -8.52 14.99 -2.60
N VAL A 136 -7.83 16.04 -2.13
CA VAL A 136 -8.23 17.43 -2.42
C VAL A 136 -8.19 17.70 -3.92
N ASP A 137 -7.18 17.21 -4.63
CA ASP A 137 -7.10 17.33 -6.08
C ASP A 137 -8.25 16.59 -6.78
N ALA A 138 -8.58 15.37 -6.34
CA ALA A 138 -9.71 14.61 -6.87
C ALA A 138 -11.07 15.30 -6.62
N VAL A 139 -11.27 15.91 -5.44
CA VAL A 139 -12.48 16.70 -5.14
C VAL A 139 -12.56 17.94 -6.03
N ARG A 140 -11.44 18.62 -6.26
CA ARG A 140 -11.37 19.81 -7.11
C ARG A 140 -11.67 19.47 -8.56
N ASP A 141 -11.10 18.38 -9.09
CA ASP A 141 -11.32 17.97 -10.48
C ASP A 141 -12.76 17.49 -10.71
N ALA A 142 -13.36 16.81 -9.73
CA ALA A 142 -14.76 16.39 -9.78
C ALA A 142 -15.75 17.57 -9.91
N ARG A 143 -15.40 18.74 -9.35
CA ARG A 143 -16.18 19.98 -9.44
C ARG A 143 -15.82 20.83 -10.67
N GLY A 144 -14.75 20.49 -11.38
CA GLY A 144 -14.12 21.29 -12.42
C GLY A 144 -14.16 20.65 -13.81
N PRO A 145 -13.17 20.98 -14.67
CA PRO A 145 -13.09 20.51 -16.06
C PRO A 145 -12.86 19.00 -16.25
N LYS A 146 -12.74 18.21 -15.17
CA LYS A 146 -12.51 16.76 -15.21
C LYS A 146 -11.26 16.37 -16.01
N ALA A 147 -10.14 17.05 -15.78
CA ALA A 147 -8.91 16.84 -16.52
C ALA A 147 -8.34 15.41 -16.34
N HIS A 148 -8.63 14.75 -15.20
CA HIS A 148 -8.10 13.43 -14.86
C HIS A 148 -9.19 12.46 -14.37
N ALA A 149 -10.38 12.52 -14.98
CA ALA A 149 -11.57 11.76 -14.56
C ALA A 149 -11.32 10.28 -14.20
N ARG A 150 -10.49 9.57 -14.97
CA ARG A 150 -10.16 8.15 -14.70
C ARG A 150 -9.29 7.96 -13.47
N LEU A 151 -8.28 8.81 -13.28
CA LEU A 151 -7.40 8.76 -12.09
C LEU A 151 -8.21 9.06 -10.83
N ASP A 152 -9.07 10.08 -10.90
CA ASP A 152 -9.87 10.49 -9.74
C ASP A 152 -10.94 9.46 -9.40
N MET A 153 -11.59 8.85 -10.38
CA MET A 153 -12.49 7.72 -10.14
C MET A 153 -11.77 6.56 -9.43
N LEU A 154 -10.56 6.20 -9.88
CA LEU A 154 -9.80 5.12 -9.24
C LEU A 154 -9.33 5.49 -7.83
N ARG A 155 -8.96 6.75 -7.58
CA ARG A 155 -8.67 7.26 -6.23
C ARG A 155 -9.87 7.09 -5.30
N TRP A 156 -11.06 7.48 -5.76
CA TRP A 156 -12.29 7.32 -4.98
C TRP A 156 -12.63 5.85 -4.72
N ILE A 157 -12.49 4.98 -5.71
CA ILE A 157 -12.71 3.53 -5.54
C ILE A 157 -11.71 2.96 -4.52
N ALA A 158 -10.42 3.27 -4.66
CA ALA A 158 -9.40 2.79 -3.74
C ALA A 158 -9.64 3.28 -2.30
N LEU A 159 -9.99 4.56 -2.13
CA LEU A 159 -10.35 5.11 -0.82
C LEU A 159 -11.60 4.42 -0.24
N ALA A 160 -12.64 4.22 -1.05
CA ALA A 160 -13.86 3.56 -0.63
C ALA A 160 -13.59 2.11 -0.19
N VAL A 161 -12.74 1.37 -0.91
CA VAL A 161 -12.30 0.02 -0.55
C VAL A 161 -11.58 0.02 0.80
N ILE A 162 -10.63 0.95 1.01
CA ILE A 162 -9.89 1.06 2.26
C ILE A 162 -10.82 1.36 3.43
N ILE A 163 -11.76 2.28 3.27
CA ILE A 163 -12.72 2.62 4.32
C ILE A 163 -13.65 1.43 4.59
N ALA A 164 -14.31 0.90 3.56
CA ALA A 164 -15.29 -0.16 3.71
C ALA A 164 -14.68 -1.43 4.32
N ILE A 165 -13.49 -1.82 3.87
CA ILE A 165 -12.86 -3.05 4.31
C ILE A 165 -12.01 -2.81 5.57
N GLY A 166 -11.06 -1.87 5.51
CA GLY A 166 -10.04 -1.71 6.56
C GLY A 166 -10.48 -0.95 7.78
N VAL A 167 -11.38 0.01 7.61
CA VAL A 167 -11.86 0.84 8.72
C VAL A 167 -13.16 0.30 9.30
N VAL A 168 -14.01 -0.34 8.49
CA VAL A 168 -15.34 -0.80 8.91
C VAL A 168 -15.43 -2.32 9.03
N ALA A 169 -15.29 -3.06 7.93
CA ALA A 169 -15.60 -4.49 7.93
C ALA A 169 -14.64 -5.32 8.81
N LEU A 170 -13.32 -5.15 8.66
CA LEU A 170 -12.34 -5.91 9.44
C LEU A 170 -12.45 -5.62 10.94
N PRO A 171 -12.49 -4.37 11.42
CA PRO A 171 -12.70 -4.10 12.84
C PRO A 171 -14.00 -4.66 13.39
N LEU A 172 -15.09 -4.63 12.61
CA LEU A 172 -16.38 -5.22 13.01
C LEU A 172 -16.27 -6.74 13.16
N VAL A 173 -15.60 -7.42 12.22
CA VAL A 173 -15.32 -8.86 12.32
C VAL A 173 -14.47 -9.16 13.56
N GLY A 174 -13.42 -8.36 13.80
CA GLY A 174 -12.59 -8.48 14.99
C GLY A 174 -13.39 -8.32 16.30
N ALA A 175 -14.30 -7.35 16.35
CA ALA A 175 -15.16 -7.12 17.52
C ALA A 175 -16.17 -8.26 17.77
N ILE A 176 -16.66 -8.92 16.71
CA ILE A 176 -17.64 -10.01 16.83
C ILE A 176 -16.94 -11.34 17.15
N GLN A 177 -15.80 -11.62 16.52
CA GLN A 177 -15.13 -12.92 16.59
C GLN A 177 -13.98 -12.97 17.60
N GLY A 178 -13.59 -11.83 18.19
CA GLY A 178 -12.41 -11.74 19.06
C GLY A 178 -11.11 -12.05 18.33
N SER A 179 -11.08 -11.88 17.00
CA SER A 179 -9.99 -12.32 16.14
C SER A 179 -8.97 -11.20 15.90
N GLU A 180 -7.69 -11.55 15.85
CA GLU A 180 -6.60 -10.67 15.35
C GLU A 180 -6.83 -10.17 13.92
N MET A 181 -7.76 -10.78 13.17
CA MET A 181 -8.14 -10.33 11.82
C MET A 181 -8.66 -8.90 11.79
N GLY A 182 -9.19 -8.38 12.92
CA GLY A 182 -9.63 -6.98 13.00
C GLY A 182 -8.51 -5.97 12.78
N GLU A 183 -7.26 -6.38 13.00
CA GLU A 183 -6.09 -5.54 12.84
C GLU A 183 -5.49 -5.63 11.44
N ALA A 184 -5.91 -6.58 10.59
CA ALA A 184 -5.33 -6.78 9.26
C ALA A 184 -5.33 -5.50 8.38
N GLY A 185 -6.30 -4.59 8.61
CA GLY A 185 -6.35 -3.29 7.96
C GLY A 185 -5.14 -2.39 8.26
N ILE A 186 -4.55 -2.45 9.46
CA ILE A 186 -3.39 -1.63 9.81
C ILE A 186 -2.11 -2.11 9.11
N PHE A 187 -2.01 -3.42 8.87
CA PHE A 187 -0.86 -4.04 8.23
C PHE A 187 -0.76 -3.71 6.74
N MET A 188 -1.79 -3.14 6.12
CA MET A 188 -1.69 -2.64 4.74
C MET A 188 -0.70 -1.48 4.61
N VAL A 189 -0.47 -0.70 5.68
CA VAL A 189 0.34 0.52 5.65
C VAL A 189 1.80 0.25 5.24
N PRO A 190 2.55 -0.71 5.82
CA PRO A 190 3.91 -0.98 5.38
C PRO A 190 3.99 -1.42 3.90
N PHE A 191 3.04 -2.22 3.40
CA PHE A 191 2.98 -2.56 1.97
C PHE A 191 2.70 -1.34 1.10
N SER A 192 1.79 -0.46 1.55
CA SER A 192 1.44 0.77 0.86
C SER A 192 2.64 1.72 0.74
N LEU A 193 3.42 1.82 1.82
CA LEU A 193 4.65 2.61 1.85
C LEU A 193 5.73 2.00 0.94
N ALA A 194 5.86 0.67 0.88
CA ALA A 194 6.73 0.02 -0.09
C ALA A 194 6.32 0.34 -1.55
N GLY A 195 5.01 0.41 -1.83
CA GLY A 195 4.48 0.81 -3.15
C GLY A 195 4.83 2.27 -3.51
N ALA A 196 4.72 3.18 -2.54
CA ALA A 196 5.15 4.57 -2.71
C ALA A 196 6.66 4.66 -3.00
N MET A 197 7.48 3.92 -2.25
CA MET A 197 8.94 3.88 -2.43
C MET A 197 9.35 3.28 -3.77
N ALA A 198 8.60 2.29 -4.29
CA ALA A 198 8.79 1.76 -5.62
C ALA A 198 8.74 2.89 -6.66
N VAL A 199 7.68 3.71 -6.62
CA VAL A 199 7.51 4.78 -7.58
C VAL A 199 8.54 5.90 -7.41
N LEU A 200 8.95 6.20 -6.16
CA LEU A 200 10.05 7.13 -5.92
C LEU A 200 11.37 6.65 -6.55
N GLY A 201 11.65 5.34 -6.50
CA GLY A 201 12.78 4.73 -7.19
C GLY A 201 12.74 4.98 -8.71
N GLY A 202 11.60 4.68 -9.34
CA GLY A 202 11.40 4.93 -10.77
C GLY A 202 11.53 6.41 -11.15
N ASP A 203 10.97 7.32 -10.35
CA ASP A 203 11.06 8.77 -10.56
C ASP A 203 12.50 9.30 -10.40
N LEU A 204 13.27 8.74 -9.47
CA LEU A 204 14.68 9.08 -9.28
C LEU A 204 15.51 8.76 -10.53
N TYR A 205 15.25 7.62 -11.17
CA TYR A 205 15.91 7.26 -12.43
C TYR A 205 15.61 8.26 -13.56
N CYS A 206 14.33 8.57 -13.81
CA CYS A 206 13.95 9.54 -14.83
C CYS A 206 14.64 10.90 -14.57
N SER A 207 14.60 11.36 -13.33
CA SER A 207 15.24 12.62 -12.92
C SER A 207 16.75 12.64 -13.16
N TRP A 208 17.40 11.50 -13.04
CA TRP A 208 18.83 11.38 -13.24
C TRP A 208 19.21 11.41 -14.72
N ILE A 209 18.39 10.78 -15.58
CA ILE A 209 18.55 10.85 -17.04
C ILE A 209 18.36 12.28 -17.53
N ASP A 210 17.27 12.96 -17.14
CA ASP A 210 16.99 14.35 -17.53
C ASP A 210 18.16 15.30 -17.17
N LYS A 211 18.77 15.10 -16.00
CA LYS A 211 19.94 15.88 -15.54
C LYS A 211 21.22 15.58 -16.33
N ARG A 212 21.36 14.39 -16.92
CA ARG A 212 22.52 14.04 -17.75
C ARG A 212 22.38 14.66 -19.14
N GLU A 213 21.18 14.63 -19.71
CA GLU A 213 20.91 15.19 -21.04
C GLU A 213 21.06 16.71 -21.05
N THR A 214 20.51 17.40 -20.04
CA THR A 214 20.65 18.85 -19.89
C THR A 214 22.11 19.30 -19.77
N LYS A 215 22.95 18.54 -19.05
CA LYS A 215 24.39 18.81 -18.95
C LYS A 215 25.13 18.62 -20.28
N ALA A 216 24.77 17.62 -21.06
CA ALA A 216 25.41 17.36 -22.35
C ALA A 216 25.13 18.48 -23.37
N VAL A 217 23.92 19.05 -23.35
CA VAL A 217 23.54 20.17 -24.23
C VAL A 217 24.20 21.48 -23.83
N GLY A 218 24.41 21.74 -22.54
CA GLY A 218 25.04 22.99 -22.06
C GLY A 218 26.56 23.08 -22.25
N THR A 219 27.21 22.00 -22.70
CA THR A 219 28.66 21.95 -22.97
C THR A 219 29.02 21.93 -24.46
N ALA A 220 28.01 21.93 -25.34
CA ALA A 220 28.16 22.01 -26.79
C ALA A 220 27.97 23.46 -27.27
#